data_AF-A0A2H1X043-F1
#
_entry.id   AF-A0A2H1X043-F1
#
_cell.length_a   1.000
_cell.length_b   1.000
_cell.length_c   1.000
_cell.angle_alpha   90.00
_cell.angle_beta   90.00
_cell.angle_gamma   90.00
#
_symmetry.space_group_name_H-M   'P 1'
#
loop_
_entity.id
_entity.type
_entity.pdbx_description
1 polymer ?
#
loop_
_entity_poly.entity_id
_entity_poly.type
_entity_poly.pdbx_seq_one_letter_code
_entity_poly.pdbx_strand_id
1 'polypeptide(L)'
;MHLMLAHAYVKLLCIGPSMYDTNQEMYSWLMSVWVGSEAPVAYTAAGAEACLLPDWLRLHMVRSARQPLLEAGMRALPAPKLALFIQTFGMPVQAMSALLSALDACPAGALSRLGVERGYMSQLLGVQRARGATGGHAFAATLRLTPLTYPPDDKLFVKEELPMEPEDDWGSCVVPVPLQPDQVSPLLSTVFLAANSFHGDIDSAFSELIALVTADVKAGGGAMSGAAVVWLRGLAGTAAGAAALVRRTAHAAPLLRALLPHRTPAVMQVADTLLMQCKLLAGPVVDVLRSMMQSGAAVKRELDIHVPPHANKMQLIAALEAASPSTLEALGNRIISSQDTRVIVDVITHILEKSQDGHYECK
;
A
#
# COMPACT_ATOMS: atom_id res chain seq x y z
N MET A 1 12.36 19.11 -30.24
CA MET A 1 12.60 17.80 -29.57
C MET A 1 11.47 17.57 -28.57
N HIS A 2 10.77 16.43 -28.64
CA HIS A 2 9.77 16.07 -27.64
C HIS A 2 10.48 15.64 -26.35
N LEU A 3 10.16 16.28 -25.23
CA LEU A 3 10.78 16.04 -23.92
C LEU A 3 10.71 14.55 -23.50
N MET A 4 9.62 13.87 -23.85
CA MET A 4 9.43 12.44 -23.59
C MET A 4 10.42 11.56 -24.37
N LEU A 5 10.71 11.89 -25.63
CA LEU A 5 11.73 11.17 -26.40
C LEU A 5 13.11 11.37 -25.78
N ALA A 6 13.44 12.60 -25.38
CA ALA A 6 14.70 12.90 -24.69
C ALA A 6 14.85 12.07 -23.41
N HIS A 7 13.80 11.98 -22.59
CA HIS A 7 13.80 11.18 -21.36
C HIS A 7 13.93 9.68 -21.65
N ALA A 8 13.27 9.17 -22.69
CA ALA A 8 13.39 7.78 -23.10
C ALA A 8 14.82 7.43 -23.54
N TYR A 9 15.48 8.29 -24.32
CA TYR A 9 16.87 8.11 -24.75
C TYR A 9 17.84 8.03 -23.56
N VAL A 10 17.73 8.96 -22.61
CA VAL A 10 18.60 8.94 -21.42
C VAL A 10 18.29 7.74 -20.52
N LYS A 11 17.02 7.31 -20.43
CA LYS A 11 16.65 6.10 -19.70
C LYS A 11 17.28 4.85 -20.33
N LEU A 12 17.28 4.75 -21.65
CA LEU A 12 17.96 3.66 -22.38
C LEU A 12 19.47 3.67 -22.12
N LEU A 13 20.11 4.84 -22.11
CA LEU A 13 21.53 4.97 -21.77
C LEU A 13 21.85 4.39 -20.38
N CYS A 14 20.96 4.57 -19.41
CA CYS A 14 21.15 4.05 -18.05
C CYS A 14 21.04 2.52 -17.96
N ILE A 15 20.40 1.86 -18.93
CA ILE A 15 20.26 0.38 -18.95
C ILE A 15 21.52 -0.27 -19.52
N GLY A 16 22.06 0.28 -20.60
CA GLY A 16 23.28 -0.20 -21.23
C GLY A 16 23.18 -0.37 -22.75
N PRO A 17 24.26 -0.83 -23.43
CA PRO A 17 24.16 -1.19 -24.83
C PRO A 17 23.22 -2.38 -24.98
N SER A 18 22.47 -2.39 -26.07
CA SER A 18 21.61 -3.52 -26.42
C SER A 18 22.46 -4.73 -26.81
N MET A 19 21.97 -5.94 -26.53
CA MET A 19 22.59 -7.17 -27.06
C MET A 19 22.61 -7.20 -28.60
N TYR A 20 21.75 -6.42 -29.23
CA TYR A 20 21.66 -6.29 -30.69
C TYR A 20 22.60 -5.21 -31.26
N ASP A 21 23.28 -4.43 -30.42
CA ASP A 21 24.27 -3.42 -30.84
C ASP A 21 25.67 -4.03 -30.80
N THR A 22 25.99 -4.84 -31.82
CA THR A 22 27.24 -5.61 -31.91
C THR A 22 28.50 -4.75 -31.91
N ASN A 23 28.44 -3.54 -32.47
CA ASN A 23 29.58 -2.62 -32.56
C ASN A 23 29.54 -1.50 -31.50
N GLN A 24 28.48 -1.41 -30.69
CA GLN A 24 28.25 -0.32 -29.73
C GLN A 24 28.21 1.09 -30.36
N GLU A 25 28.02 1.18 -31.68
CA GLU A 25 28.00 2.44 -32.43
C GLU A 25 26.76 3.28 -32.07
N MET A 26 25.60 2.62 -31.94
CA MET A 26 24.37 3.32 -31.56
C MET A 26 24.45 3.83 -30.13
N TYR A 27 24.96 2.99 -29.21
CA TYR A 27 25.15 3.38 -27.82
C TYR A 27 26.16 4.53 -27.69
N SER A 28 27.30 4.48 -28.37
CA SER A 28 28.33 5.52 -28.31
C SER A 28 27.87 6.84 -28.93
N TRP A 29 27.13 6.79 -30.04
CA TRP A 29 26.47 7.96 -30.62
C TRP A 29 25.47 8.58 -29.64
N LEU A 30 24.62 7.76 -29.00
CA LEU A 30 23.67 8.28 -28.02
C LEU A 30 24.39 8.88 -26.81
N MET A 31 25.52 8.28 -26.41
CA MET A 31 26.34 8.78 -25.32
C MET A 31 26.94 10.15 -25.61
N SER A 32 27.46 10.35 -26.83
CA SER A 32 28.07 11.61 -27.25
C SER A 32 27.06 12.75 -27.32
N VAL A 33 25.82 12.46 -27.74
CA VAL A 33 24.73 13.44 -27.83
C VAL A 33 24.26 13.94 -26.45
N TRP A 34 24.17 13.06 -25.44
CA TRP A 34 23.49 13.41 -24.17
C TRP A 34 24.41 13.69 -22.98
N VAL A 35 25.71 13.36 -23.04
CA VAL A 35 26.62 13.45 -21.88
C VAL A 35 27.85 14.31 -22.09
N GLY A 36 28.19 14.63 -23.35
CA GLY A 36 29.29 15.54 -23.68
C GLY A 36 29.12 16.96 -23.11
N SER A 37 30.16 17.79 -23.29
CA SER A 37 30.09 19.25 -23.04
C SER A 37 29.02 19.93 -23.88
N GLU A 38 28.74 19.38 -25.05
CA GLU A 38 27.71 19.80 -26.00
C GLU A 38 26.33 19.20 -25.71
N ALA A 39 26.12 18.62 -24.53
CA ALA A 39 24.83 18.05 -24.16
C ALA A 39 23.74 19.13 -24.26
N PRO A 40 22.56 18.81 -24.83
CA PRO A 40 21.53 19.80 -25.08
C PRO A 40 21.08 20.45 -23.77
N VAL A 41 21.07 21.78 -23.76
CA VAL A 41 20.55 22.59 -22.66
C VAL A 41 19.14 23.03 -23.04
N ALA A 42 18.16 22.79 -22.16
CA ALA A 42 16.83 23.32 -22.39
C ALA A 42 16.78 24.78 -21.92
N TYR A 43 16.21 25.65 -22.72
CA TYR A 43 15.89 27.02 -22.32
C TYR A 43 14.37 27.17 -22.29
N THR A 44 13.86 27.81 -21.25
CA THR A 44 12.47 28.27 -21.22
C THR A 44 12.26 29.33 -22.30
N ALA A 45 11.01 29.59 -22.70
CA ALA A 45 10.68 30.67 -23.62
C ALA A 45 11.11 32.07 -23.11
N ALA A 46 11.40 32.19 -21.81
CA ALA A 46 11.93 33.38 -21.15
C ALA A 46 13.47 33.44 -21.15
N GLY A 47 14.16 32.50 -21.80
CA GLY A 47 15.63 32.45 -21.87
C GLY A 47 16.31 31.92 -20.61
N ALA A 48 15.57 31.55 -19.57
CA ALA A 48 16.12 30.91 -18.38
C ALA A 48 16.40 29.42 -18.63
N GLU A 49 17.54 28.92 -18.14
CA GLU A 49 17.92 27.51 -18.24
C GLU A 49 16.85 26.61 -17.58
N ALA A 50 16.14 25.85 -18.40
CA ALA A 50 15.14 24.89 -17.96
C ALA A 50 15.83 23.58 -17.59
N CYS A 51 15.39 22.97 -16.49
CA CYS A 51 15.87 21.65 -16.10
C CYS A 51 15.38 20.59 -17.10
N LEU A 52 16.19 20.28 -18.12
CA LEU A 52 15.87 19.28 -19.15
C LEU A 52 15.61 17.89 -18.55
N LEU A 53 16.36 17.54 -17.50
CA LEU A 53 16.34 16.23 -16.87
C LEU A 53 15.62 16.29 -15.51
N PRO A 54 14.54 15.53 -15.30
CA PRO A 54 13.89 15.43 -14.00
C PRO A 54 14.75 14.66 -12.99
N ASP A 55 14.50 14.87 -11.69
CA ASP A 55 15.35 14.35 -10.62
C ASP A 55 15.38 12.81 -10.58
N TRP A 56 14.29 12.13 -10.92
CA TRP A 56 14.26 10.66 -11.01
C TRP A 56 15.21 10.13 -12.10
N LEU A 57 15.33 10.85 -13.23
CA LEU A 57 16.21 10.45 -14.33
C LEU A 57 17.67 10.73 -13.98
N ARG A 58 17.95 11.85 -13.33
CA ARG A 58 19.29 12.14 -12.77
C ARG A 58 19.71 11.08 -11.75
N LEU A 59 18.80 10.66 -10.87
CA LEU A 59 19.09 9.59 -9.92
C LEU A 59 19.45 8.28 -10.62
N HIS A 60 18.79 7.93 -11.74
CA HIS A 60 19.18 6.78 -12.55
C HIS A 60 20.56 6.94 -13.19
N MET A 61 20.90 8.14 -13.68
CA MET A 61 22.22 8.41 -14.25
C MET A 61 23.33 8.27 -13.20
N VAL A 62 23.13 8.83 -12.01
CA VAL A 62 24.08 8.76 -10.90
C VAL A 62 24.24 7.33 -10.36
N ARG A 63 23.17 6.52 -10.39
CA ARG A 63 23.24 5.09 -10.04
C ARG A 63 23.88 4.21 -11.10
N SER A 64 24.09 4.72 -12.31
CA SER A 64 24.70 3.93 -13.37
C SER A 64 26.16 3.61 -13.03
N ALA A 65 26.64 2.44 -13.44
CA ALA A 65 28.03 2.03 -13.23
C ALA A 65 29.03 2.76 -14.13
N ARG A 66 28.59 3.70 -14.98
CA ARG A 66 29.41 4.34 -16.02
C ARG A 66 29.73 5.77 -15.63
N GLN A 67 31.03 6.04 -15.54
CA GLN A 67 31.55 7.34 -15.14
C GLN A 67 30.98 8.54 -15.94
N PRO A 68 30.83 8.48 -17.28
CA PRO A 68 30.30 9.63 -18.02
C PRO A 68 28.84 9.97 -17.63
N LEU A 69 28.01 8.95 -17.42
CA LEU A 69 26.62 9.13 -17.00
C LEU A 69 26.52 9.69 -15.59
N LEU A 70 27.37 9.22 -14.68
CA LEU A 70 27.49 9.75 -13.33
C LEU A 70 27.82 11.25 -13.36
N GLU A 71 28.86 11.64 -14.12
CA GLU A 71 29.30 13.04 -14.23
C GLU A 71 28.22 13.94 -14.83
N ALA A 72 27.54 13.49 -15.88
CA ALA A 72 26.42 14.24 -16.47
C ALA A 72 25.21 14.33 -15.53
N GLY A 73 24.90 13.27 -14.77
CA GLY A 73 23.81 13.26 -13.79
C GLY A 73 24.08 14.21 -12.61
N MET A 74 25.35 14.44 -12.28
CA MET A 74 25.79 15.34 -11.21
C MET A 74 25.94 16.80 -11.64
N ARG A 75 25.96 17.09 -12.94
CA ARG A 75 26.18 18.44 -13.48
C ARG A 75 25.09 19.40 -13.00
N ALA A 76 25.50 20.54 -12.47
CA ALA A 76 24.63 21.60 -11.96
C ALA A 76 23.62 21.15 -10.86
N LEU A 77 23.96 20.11 -10.08
CA LEU A 77 23.16 19.74 -8.92
C LEU A 77 23.45 20.69 -7.74
N PRO A 78 22.42 21.31 -7.15
CA PRO A 78 22.59 22.11 -5.94
C PRO A 78 22.81 21.21 -4.72
N ALA A 79 23.49 21.74 -3.69
CA ALA A 79 23.82 21.01 -2.46
C ALA A 79 22.65 20.25 -1.80
N PRO A 80 21.41 20.77 -1.73
CA PRO A 80 20.27 20.03 -1.19
C PRO A 80 19.93 18.76 -1.98
N LYS A 81 20.06 18.78 -3.31
CA LYS A 81 19.81 17.60 -4.14
C LYS A 81 20.91 16.56 -4.00
N LEU A 82 22.17 17.00 -3.90
CA LEU A 82 23.29 16.11 -3.60
C LEU A 82 23.10 15.41 -2.25
N ALA A 83 22.67 16.15 -1.22
CA ALA A 83 22.36 15.59 0.09
C ALA A 83 21.22 14.56 0.03
N LEU A 84 20.15 14.81 -0.74
CA LEU A 84 19.09 13.83 -0.96
C LEU A 84 19.60 12.56 -1.65
N PHE A 85 20.50 12.69 -2.63
CA PHE A 85 20.99 11.55 -3.40
C PHE A 85 21.84 10.61 -2.56
N ILE A 86 22.69 11.12 -1.66
CA ILE A 86 23.49 10.27 -0.78
C ILE A 86 22.64 9.51 0.25
N GLN A 87 21.43 10.01 0.57
CA GLN A 87 20.48 9.33 1.44
C GLN A 87 19.70 8.21 0.73
N THR A 88 19.82 8.09 -0.60
CA THR A 88 19.15 7.02 -1.33
C THR A 88 19.90 5.69 -1.18
N PHE A 89 19.16 4.61 -0.93
CA PHE A 89 19.73 3.26 -0.80
C PHE A 89 20.24 2.72 -2.14
N GLY A 90 21.19 1.78 -2.14
CA GLY A 90 21.63 1.10 -3.38
C GLY A 90 22.51 1.95 -4.31
N MET A 91 23.14 3.01 -3.80
CA MET A 91 24.14 3.77 -4.55
C MET A 91 25.45 2.96 -4.68
N PRO A 92 26.03 2.85 -5.90
CA PRO A 92 27.36 2.30 -6.10
C PRO A 92 28.42 3.08 -5.32
N VAL A 93 29.47 2.41 -4.85
CA VAL A 93 30.54 3.04 -4.04
C VAL A 93 31.22 4.19 -4.79
N GLN A 94 31.52 4.00 -6.07
CA GLN A 94 32.11 5.04 -6.93
C GLN A 94 31.21 6.27 -7.07
N ALA A 95 29.91 6.06 -7.24
CA ALA A 95 28.93 7.15 -7.30
C ALA A 95 28.81 7.89 -5.96
N MET A 96 28.83 7.15 -4.85
CA MET A 96 28.82 7.72 -3.51
C MET A 96 30.06 8.59 -3.27
N SER A 97 31.25 8.11 -3.64
CA SER A 97 32.49 8.90 -3.51
C SER A 97 32.44 10.19 -4.33
N ALA A 98 31.92 10.13 -5.55
CA ALA A 98 31.76 11.30 -6.40
C ALA A 98 30.78 12.32 -5.77
N LEU A 99 29.61 11.86 -5.30
CA LEU A 99 28.62 12.72 -4.65
C LEU A 99 29.16 13.40 -3.39
N LEU A 100 29.88 12.64 -2.56
CA LEU A 100 30.53 13.16 -1.36
C LEU A 100 31.62 14.18 -1.69
N SER A 101 32.39 13.95 -2.76
CA SER A 101 33.39 14.90 -3.24
C SER A 101 32.75 16.17 -3.81
N ALA A 102 31.59 16.06 -4.49
CA ALA A 102 30.83 17.22 -4.96
C ALA A 102 30.23 18.02 -3.81
N LEU A 103 29.80 17.35 -2.73
CA LEU A 103 29.38 18.02 -1.50
C LEU A 103 30.55 18.74 -0.83
N ASP A 104 31.75 18.15 -0.81
CA ASP A 104 32.96 18.81 -0.29
C ASP A 104 33.35 20.06 -1.08
N ALA A 105 33.05 20.11 -2.39
CA ALA A 105 33.27 21.27 -3.24
C ALA A 105 32.22 22.39 -3.06
N CYS A 106 31.11 22.12 -2.36
CA CYS A 106 30.07 23.12 -2.13
C CYS A 106 30.50 24.13 -1.04
N PRO A 107 30.06 25.40 -1.13
CA PRO A 107 30.38 26.39 -0.12
C PRO A 107 29.76 26.02 1.24
N ALA A 108 30.55 26.17 2.32
CA ALA A 108 30.13 25.80 3.67
C ALA A 108 28.82 26.47 4.13
N GLY A 109 28.55 27.69 3.65
CA GLY A 109 27.30 28.40 3.90
C GLY A 109 26.06 27.72 3.31
N ALA A 110 26.19 27.03 2.18
CA ALA A 110 25.09 26.24 1.58
C ALA A 110 24.90 24.92 2.33
N LEU A 111 26.01 24.29 2.77
CA LEU A 111 25.97 23.03 3.50
C LEU A 111 25.39 23.17 4.91
N SER A 112 25.75 24.23 5.63
CA SER A 112 25.24 24.50 6.99
C SER A 112 23.73 24.78 7.03
N ARG A 113 23.13 25.20 5.91
CA ARG A 113 21.69 25.41 5.75
C ARG A 113 20.94 24.14 5.34
N LEU A 114 21.63 23.02 5.12
CA LEU A 114 20.98 21.74 4.87
C LEU A 114 20.25 21.30 6.14
N GLY A 115 18.91 21.20 6.06
CA GLY A 115 18.05 20.66 7.12
C GLY A 115 18.16 19.14 7.26
N VAL A 116 19.38 18.60 7.22
CA VAL A 116 19.66 17.17 7.36
C VAL A 116 19.89 16.80 8.82
N GLU A 117 19.42 15.62 9.21
CA GLU A 117 19.60 15.11 10.56
C GLU A 117 21.07 14.67 10.79
N ARG A 118 21.77 15.35 11.70
CA ARG A 118 23.22 15.16 11.90
C ARG A 118 23.57 13.74 12.38
N GLY A 119 22.76 13.15 13.27
CA GLY A 119 22.95 11.79 13.76
C GLY A 119 22.94 10.78 12.62
N TYR A 120 21.83 10.77 11.86
CA TYR A 120 21.71 9.95 10.65
C TYR A 120 22.84 10.18 9.64
N MET A 121 23.20 11.43 9.34
CA MET A 121 24.26 11.73 8.38
C MET A 121 25.64 11.24 8.83
N SER A 122 25.93 11.30 10.13
CA SER A 122 27.18 10.75 10.69
C SER A 122 27.25 9.23 10.51
N GLN A 123 26.12 8.54 10.72
CA GLN A 123 26.01 7.09 10.52
C GLN A 123 26.11 6.69 9.06
N LEU A 124 25.40 7.41 8.19
CA LEU A 124 25.47 7.21 6.76
C LEU A 124 26.92 7.29 6.27
N LEU A 125 27.66 8.34 6.64
CA LEU A 125 29.07 8.48 6.25
C LEU A 125 29.95 7.38 6.82
N GLY A 126 29.71 6.94 8.06
CA GLY A 126 30.41 5.80 8.67
C GLY A 126 30.22 4.52 7.85
N VAL A 127 28.96 4.18 7.56
CA VAL A 127 28.61 3.00 6.76
C VAL A 127 29.17 3.10 5.34
N GLN A 128 29.08 4.26 4.68
CA GLN A 128 29.60 4.40 3.32
C GLN A 128 31.13 4.29 3.27
N ARG A 129 31.85 4.82 4.27
CA ARG A 129 33.31 4.62 4.38
C ARG A 129 33.67 3.16 4.65
N ALA A 130 32.91 2.46 5.50
CA ALA A 130 33.08 1.02 5.71
C ALA A 130 32.85 0.22 4.41
N ARG A 131 31.96 0.68 3.53
CA ARG A 131 31.75 0.13 2.17
C ARG A 131 32.86 0.50 1.18
N GLY A 132 33.83 1.33 1.56
CA GLY A 132 34.94 1.78 0.73
C GLY A 132 34.71 3.10 -0.02
N ALA A 133 33.67 3.86 0.30
CA ALA A 133 33.47 5.19 -0.29
C ALA A 133 34.43 6.22 0.33
N THR A 134 34.88 7.17 -0.48
CA THR A 134 35.86 8.21 -0.11
C THR A 134 35.28 9.61 -0.27
N GLY A 135 35.80 10.60 0.47
CA GLY A 135 35.29 11.97 0.47
C GLY A 135 34.25 12.28 1.55
N GLY A 136 33.66 13.46 1.49
CA GLY A 136 32.69 13.96 2.46
C GLY A 136 33.34 14.47 3.76
N HIS A 137 34.64 14.81 3.71
CA HIS A 137 35.38 15.25 4.90
C HIS A 137 35.07 16.71 5.24
N ALA A 138 35.07 17.60 4.25
CA ALA A 138 34.72 19.00 4.42
C ALA A 138 33.23 19.16 4.74
N PHE A 139 32.39 18.33 4.13
CA PHE A 139 30.96 18.21 4.43
C PHE A 139 30.73 17.81 5.89
N ALA A 140 31.39 16.74 6.37
CA ALA A 140 31.28 16.30 7.76
C ALA A 140 31.77 17.36 8.75
N ALA A 141 32.90 18.02 8.45
CA ALA A 141 33.43 19.10 9.27
C ALA A 141 32.47 20.30 9.33
N THR A 142 31.90 20.69 8.20
CA THR A 142 30.96 21.81 8.11
C THR A 142 29.68 21.56 8.91
N LEU A 143 29.14 20.34 8.84
CA LEU A 143 27.96 19.94 9.61
C LEU A 143 28.27 19.59 11.07
N ARG A 144 29.55 19.64 11.47
CA ARG A 144 30.04 19.24 12.80
C ARG A 144 29.54 17.84 13.18
N LEU A 145 29.64 16.91 12.24
CA LEU A 145 29.24 15.52 12.47
C LEU A 145 30.24 14.89 13.44
N THR A 146 29.77 14.52 14.62
CA THR A 146 30.58 13.78 15.59
C THR A 146 30.92 12.42 15.01
N PRO A 147 32.19 11.96 15.08
CA PRO A 147 32.53 10.61 14.70
C PRO A 147 31.70 9.61 15.52
N LEU A 148 31.05 8.66 14.85
CA LEU A 148 30.36 7.58 15.53
C LEU A 148 31.39 6.80 16.35
N THR A 149 31.30 6.98 17.67
CA THR A 149 32.02 6.13 18.61
C THR A 149 31.15 4.90 18.77
N TYR A 150 31.38 3.89 17.95
CA TYR A 150 30.84 2.57 18.23
C TYR A 150 31.46 2.12 19.57
N PRO A 151 30.67 1.65 20.54
CA PRO A 151 31.25 0.94 21.66
C PRO A 151 32.10 -0.22 21.10
N PRO A 152 33.30 -0.47 21.63
CA PRO A 152 34.20 -1.49 21.10
C PRO A 152 33.49 -2.84 20.98
N ASP A 153 33.64 -3.49 19.83
CA ASP A 153 32.98 -4.77 19.49
C ASP A 153 33.23 -5.88 20.53
N ASP A 154 34.29 -5.75 21.34
CA ASP A 154 34.63 -6.62 22.47
C ASP A 154 33.53 -6.71 23.55
N LYS A 155 32.49 -5.87 23.49
CA LYS A 155 31.35 -5.92 24.41
C LYS A 155 30.01 -6.27 23.76
N LEU A 156 29.96 -6.55 22.45
CA LEU A 156 28.69 -6.89 21.77
C LEU A 156 28.14 -8.26 22.17
N PHE A 157 28.97 -9.11 22.76
CA PHE A 157 28.60 -10.45 23.26
C PHE A 157 28.91 -10.65 24.75
N VAL A 158 29.43 -9.63 25.43
CA VAL A 158 29.53 -9.67 26.89
C VAL A 158 28.14 -9.40 27.40
N LYS A 159 27.56 -10.38 28.11
CA LYS A 159 26.31 -10.19 28.86
C LYS A 159 26.58 -9.12 29.90
N GLU A 160 26.32 -7.87 29.55
CA GLU A 160 26.29 -6.78 30.52
C GLU A 160 25.07 -7.07 31.39
N GLU A 161 25.29 -7.47 32.64
CA GLU A 161 24.21 -7.57 33.63
C GLU A 161 23.73 -6.15 33.87
N LEU A 162 22.69 -5.77 33.12
CA LEU A 162 21.99 -4.52 33.29
C LEU A 162 21.56 -4.41 34.75
N PRO A 163 21.81 -3.27 35.42
CA PRO A 163 21.22 -3.03 36.73
C PRO A 163 19.71 -3.23 36.60
N MET A 164 19.12 -4.02 37.51
CA MET A 164 17.71 -4.38 37.54
C MET A 164 16.86 -3.15 37.25
N GLU A 165 16.39 -3.05 36.00
CA GLU A 165 15.48 -2.00 35.59
C GLU A 165 14.26 -2.14 36.49
N PRO A 166 13.72 -1.04 37.07
CA PRO A 166 12.36 -1.13 37.59
C PRO A 166 11.51 -1.68 36.46
N GLU A 167 10.65 -2.65 36.75
CA GLU A 167 9.75 -3.26 35.78
C GLU A 167 8.84 -2.17 35.18
N ASP A 168 9.33 -1.44 34.19
CA ASP A 168 8.51 -0.68 33.28
C ASP A 168 7.82 -1.73 32.42
N ASP A 169 6.48 -1.68 32.46
CA ASP A 169 5.49 -2.57 31.86
C ASP A 169 5.57 -2.70 30.32
N TRP A 170 6.77 -2.87 29.75
CA TRP A 170 6.98 -3.09 28.32
C TRP A 170 6.99 -4.57 27.92
N GLY A 171 6.52 -5.43 28.83
CA GLY A 171 6.44 -6.88 28.65
C GLY A 171 5.33 -7.54 29.45
N SER A 172 4.55 -6.79 30.25
CA SER A 172 3.23 -7.30 30.60
C SER A 172 2.45 -7.30 29.28
N CYS A 173 2.10 -8.47 28.80
CA CYS A 173 0.81 -8.58 28.14
C CYS A 173 -0.18 -8.10 29.21
N VAL A 174 -0.44 -6.78 29.27
CA VAL A 174 -1.68 -6.27 29.82
C VAL A 174 -2.70 -6.99 28.97
N VAL A 175 -3.21 -8.11 29.48
CA VAL A 175 -4.33 -8.81 28.88
C VAL A 175 -5.35 -7.69 28.73
N PRO A 176 -5.67 -7.24 27.50
CA PRO A 176 -6.61 -6.16 27.32
C PRO A 176 -7.83 -6.56 28.12
N VAL A 177 -8.21 -5.72 29.09
CA VAL A 177 -9.39 -6.02 29.92
C VAL A 177 -10.51 -6.27 28.92
N PRO A 178 -11.08 -7.48 28.87
CA PRO A 178 -12.00 -7.84 27.81
C PRO A 178 -13.16 -6.85 27.81
N LEU A 179 -13.52 -6.39 26.60
CA LEU A 179 -14.53 -5.35 26.43
C LEU A 179 -15.81 -5.76 27.17
N GLN A 180 -16.23 -4.95 28.14
CA GLN A 180 -17.43 -5.23 28.95
C GLN A 180 -18.70 -4.75 28.25
N PRO A 181 -19.87 -5.36 28.49
CA PRO A 181 -21.10 -5.03 27.77
C PRO A 181 -21.55 -3.57 28.00
N ASP A 182 -21.20 -3.01 29.16
CA ASP A 182 -21.51 -1.62 29.53
C ASP A 182 -20.69 -0.60 28.71
N GLN A 183 -19.56 -1.02 28.12
CA GLN A 183 -18.67 -0.17 27.35
C GLN A 183 -19.03 -0.12 25.85
N VAL A 184 -19.95 -0.97 25.39
CA VAL A 184 -20.39 -1.03 23.98
C VAL A 184 -21.13 0.24 23.57
N SER A 185 -22.06 0.72 24.40
CA SER A 185 -22.81 1.95 24.13
C SER A 185 -21.91 3.21 24.06
N PRO A 186 -21.01 3.47 25.03
CA PRO A 186 -20.11 4.62 24.93
C PRO A 186 -19.16 4.50 23.72
N LEU A 187 -18.60 3.32 23.43
CA LEU A 187 -17.75 3.09 22.24
C LEU A 187 -18.50 3.38 20.92
N LEU A 188 -19.72 2.88 20.76
CA LEU A 188 -20.50 3.16 19.55
C LEU A 188 -20.88 4.65 19.44
N SER A 189 -21.15 5.31 20.56
CA SER A 189 -21.43 6.75 20.59
C SER A 189 -20.19 7.60 20.24
N THR A 190 -18.98 7.19 20.66
CA THR A 190 -17.75 7.91 20.27
C THR A 190 -17.44 7.74 18.80
N VAL A 191 -17.63 6.53 18.27
CA VAL A 191 -17.38 6.22 16.85
C VAL A 191 -18.38 6.95 15.94
N PHE A 192 -19.69 6.82 16.18
CA PHE A 192 -20.69 7.30 15.23
C PHE A 192 -21.24 8.69 15.52
N LEU A 193 -21.23 9.12 16.80
CA LEU A 193 -21.76 10.42 17.22
C LEU A 193 -20.67 11.40 17.66
N ALA A 194 -19.38 11.00 17.59
CA ALA A 194 -18.24 11.79 18.07
C ALA A 194 -18.39 12.23 19.54
N ALA A 195 -19.03 11.41 20.38
CA ALA A 195 -19.07 11.62 21.82
C ALA A 195 -17.67 11.40 22.43
N ASN A 196 -17.35 12.08 23.54
CA ASN A 196 -16.09 11.88 24.29
C ASN A 196 -16.29 10.92 25.48
N SER A 197 -17.07 9.86 25.30
CA SER A 197 -17.52 8.96 26.38
C SER A 197 -16.68 7.70 26.55
N PHE A 198 -15.79 7.38 25.60
CA PHE A 198 -14.88 6.24 25.66
C PHE A 198 -13.44 6.74 25.69
N HIS A 199 -12.68 6.28 26.70
CA HIS A 199 -11.28 6.63 26.90
C HIS A 199 -10.43 5.38 26.63
N GLY A 200 -9.93 5.24 25.38
CA GLY A 200 -9.13 4.11 24.95
C GLY A 200 -8.86 4.15 23.44
N ASP A 201 -8.08 3.19 22.95
CA ASP A 201 -7.88 3.03 21.51
C ASP A 201 -9.15 2.51 20.84
N ILE A 202 -9.74 3.36 20.00
CA ILE A 202 -11.05 3.13 19.37
C ILE A 202 -10.98 1.97 18.38
N ASP A 203 -9.89 1.87 17.60
CA ASP A 203 -9.80 0.89 16.51
C ASP A 203 -9.60 -0.53 17.06
N SER A 204 -8.77 -0.67 18.11
CA SER A 204 -8.58 -1.94 18.81
C SER A 204 -9.86 -2.40 19.52
N ALA A 205 -10.52 -1.53 20.28
CA ALA A 205 -11.77 -1.85 20.97
C ALA A 205 -12.92 -2.18 20.01
N PHE A 206 -12.99 -1.50 18.87
CA PHE A 206 -14.02 -1.78 17.85
C PHE A 206 -13.77 -3.12 17.14
N SER A 207 -12.51 -3.47 16.89
CA SER A 207 -12.12 -4.78 16.32
C SER A 207 -12.47 -5.92 17.28
N GLU A 208 -12.22 -5.73 18.58
CA GLU A 208 -12.61 -6.68 19.62
C GLU A 208 -14.13 -6.83 19.72
N LEU A 209 -14.89 -5.72 19.67
CA LEU A 209 -16.36 -5.75 19.64
C LEU A 209 -16.89 -6.58 18.46
N ILE A 210 -16.34 -6.42 17.25
CA ILE A 210 -16.76 -7.21 16.08
C ILE A 210 -16.49 -8.70 16.31
N ALA A 211 -15.33 -9.04 16.88
CA ALA A 211 -14.98 -10.44 17.18
C ALA A 211 -15.95 -11.06 18.20
N LEU A 212 -16.25 -10.33 19.28
CA LEU A 212 -17.18 -10.76 20.33
C LEU A 212 -18.63 -10.87 19.81
N VAL A 213 -19.11 -9.89 19.05
CA VAL A 213 -20.45 -9.94 18.43
C VAL A 213 -20.55 -11.12 17.47
N THR A 214 -19.52 -11.37 16.66
CA THR A 214 -19.50 -12.51 15.73
C THR A 214 -19.53 -13.85 16.48
N ALA A 215 -18.85 -13.94 17.63
CA ALA A 215 -18.88 -15.12 18.49
C ALA A 215 -20.26 -15.31 19.16
N ASP A 216 -20.84 -14.25 19.73
CA ASP A 216 -22.18 -14.23 20.34
C ASP A 216 -23.25 -14.67 19.33
N VAL A 217 -23.17 -14.15 18.09
CA VAL A 217 -24.12 -14.50 17.04
C VAL A 217 -24.01 -15.96 16.63
N LYS A 218 -22.80 -16.52 16.55
CA LYS A 218 -22.58 -17.95 16.31
C LYS A 218 -23.10 -18.83 17.46
N ALA A 219 -23.05 -18.33 18.69
CA ALA A 219 -23.57 -19.01 19.88
C ALA A 219 -25.10 -18.90 20.05
N GLY A 220 -25.80 -18.19 19.15
CA GLY A 220 -27.26 -18.02 19.20
C GLY A 220 -27.73 -16.76 19.92
N GLY A 221 -26.83 -15.81 20.18
CA GLY A 221 -27.08 -14.52 20.83
C GLY A 221 -26.34 -14.39 22.15
N GLY A 222 -25.89 -13.16 22.46
CA GLY A 222 -25.21 -12.85 23.71
C GLY A 222 -25.34 -11.38 24.11
N ALA A 223 -24.73 -11.03 25.24
CA ALA A 223 -24.83 -9.71 25.85
C ALA A 223 -24.24 -8.61 24.95
N MET A 224 -23.18 -8.91 24.17
CA MET A 224 -22.52 -7.94 23.29
C MET A 224 -23.36 -7.66 22.05
N SER A 225 -23.88 -8.72 21.41
CA SER A 225 -24.81 -8.55 20.29
C SER A 225 -26.10 -7.83 20.73
N GLY A 226 -26.59 -8.10 21.95
CA GLY A 226 -27.75 -7.43 22.52
C GLY A 226 -27.50 -5.94 22.76
N ALA A 227 -26.39 -5.58 23.41
CA ALA A 227 -26.02 -4.19 23.67
C ALA A 227 -25.84 -3.38 22.37
N ALA A 228 -25.19 -3.96 21.35
CA ALA A 228 -25.04 -3.33 20.04
C ALA A 228 -26.40 -3.08 19.35
N VAL A 229 -27.33 -4.05 19.42
CA VAL A 229 -28.67 -3.91 18.82
C VAL A 229 -29.54 -2.88 19.55
N VAL A 230 -29.45 -2.83 20.88
CA VAL A 230 -30.16 -1.82 21.70
C VAL A 230 -29.67 -0.41 21.34
N TRP A 231 -28.36 -0.22 21.23
CA TRP A 231 -27.78 1.06 20.81
C TRP A 231 -28.19 1.44 19.38
N LEU A 232 -28.10 0.49 18.43
CA LEU A 232 -28.53 0.73 17.04
C LEU A 232 -30.01 1.06 16.92
N ARG A 233 -30.87 0.49 17.77
CA ARG A 233 -32.29 0.85 17.85
C ARG A 233 -32.48 2.29 18.35
N GLY A 234 -31.73 2.68 19.37
CA GLY A 234 -31.73 4.06 19.86
C GLY A 234 -31.28 5.04 18.76
N LEU A 235 -30.23 4.69 18.02
CA LEU A 235 -29.75 5.47 16.89
C LEU A 235 -30.79 5.57 15.77
N ALA A 236 -31.42 4.45 15.39
CA ALA A 236 -32.45 4.41 14.36
C ALA A 236 -33.69 5.23 14.72
N GLY A 237 -33.97 5.45 16.01
CA GLY A 237 -35.02 6.36 16.47
C GLY A 237 -34.72 7.85 16.23
N THR A 238 -33.49 8.21 15.89
CA THR A 238 -33.09 9.60 15.60
C THR A 238 -33.11 9.89 14.10
N ALA A 239 -33.55 11.09 13.70
CA ALA A 239 -33.64 11.48 12.28
C ALA A 239 -32.27 11.55 11.56
N ALA A 240 -31.16 11.64 12.30
CA ALA A 240 -29.80 11.68 11.77
C ALA A 240 -29.03 10.35 11.91
N GLY A 241 -29.66 9.31 12.48
CA GLY A 241 -28.99 8.06 12.82
C GLY A 241 -28.42 7.32 11.61
N ALA A 242 -29.21 7.20 10.55
CA ALA A 242 -28.76 6.63 9.28
C ALA A 242 -27.60 7.41 8.64
N ALA A 243 -27.63 8.75 8.72
CA ALA A 243 -26.57 9.59 8.19
C ALA A 243 -25.26 9.42 8.97
N ALA A 244 -25.31 9.20 10.28
CA ALA A 244 -24.13 8.93 11.11
C ALA A 244 -23.45 7.60 10.73
N LEU A 245 -24.23 6.56 10.45
CA LEU A 245 -23.71 5.26 9.97
C LEU A 245 -23.08 5.36 8.58
N VAL A 246 -23.71 6.12 7.67
CA VAL A 246 -23.21 6.31 6.29
C VAL A 246 -21.94 7.15 6.26
N ARG A 247 -21.74 8.09 7.21
CA ARG A 247 -20.49 8.86 7.31
C ARG A 247 -19.28 8.02 7.73
N ARG A 248 -19.48 6.92 8.46
CA ARG A 248 -18.41 6.02 8.93
C ARG A 248 -18.64 4.58 8.45
N THR A 249 -18.66 4.41 7.12
CA THR A 249 -18.88 3.11 6.47
C THR A 249 -17.87 2.03 6.88
N ALA A 250 -16.62 2.42 7.16
CA ALA A 250 -15.55 1.51 7.59
C ALA A 250 -15.87 0.76 8.89
N HIS A 251 -16.62 1.39 9.80
CA HIS A 251 -17.03 0.78 11.06
C HIS A 251 -18.47 0.25 11.01
N ALA A 252 -19.38 0.96 10.33
CA ALA A 252 -20.79 0.57 10.26
C ALA A 252 -21.01 -0.74 9.48
N ALA A 253 -20.35 -0.92 8.33
CA ALA A 253 -20.60 -2.09 7.48
C ALA A 253 -20.12 -3.41 8.12
N PRO A 254 -18.93 -3.50 8.76
CA PRO A 254 -18.52 -4.70 9.48
C PRO A 254 -19.43 -5.06 10.66
N LEU A 255 -19.88 -4.07 11.45
CA LEU A 255 -20.80 -4.29 12.56
C LEU A 255 -22.14 -4.88 12.09
N LEU A 256 -22.74 -4.30 11.05
CA LEU A 256 -24.00 -4.79 10.49
C LEU A 256 -23.84 -6.17 9.84
N ARG A 257 -22.69 -6.46 9.20
CA ARG A 257 -22.38 -7.80 8.69
C ARG A 257 -22.22 -8.84 9.81
N ALA A 258 -21.62 -8.46 10.94
CA ALA A 258 -21.50 -9.35 12.10
C ALA A 258 -22.88 -9.71 12.70
N LEU A 259 -23.85 -8.78 12.63
CA LEU A 259 -25.23 -8.98 13.10
C LEU A 259 -26.14 -9.67 12.08
N LEU A 260 -25.77 -9.73 10.79
CA LEU A 260 -26.56 -10.32 9.71
C LEU A 260 -27.02 -11.78 9.95
N PRO A 261 -26.19 -12.69 10.50
CA PRO A 261 -26.62 -14.06 10.80
C PRO A 261 -27.65 -14.13 11.94
N HIS A 262 -27.71 -13.10 12.79
CA HIS A 262 -28.59 -13.01 13.94
C HIS A 262 -29.93 -12.38 13.53
N ARG A 263 -30.78 -13.15 12.86
CA ARG A 263 -32.11 -12.70 12.37
C ARG A 263 -33.15 -12.58 13.49
N THR A 264 -32.87 -11.78 14.50
CA THR A 264 -33.86 -11.45 15.54
C THR A 264 -34.85 -10.40 15.03
N PRO A 265 -36.10 -10.41 15.51
CA PRO A 265 -37.10 -9.41 15.12
C PRO A 265 -36.64 -7.98 15.45
N ALA A 266 -35.83 -7.84 16.51
CA ALA A 266 -35.17 -6.60 16.90
C ALA A 266 -34.25 -6.04 15.81
N VAL A 267 -33.40 -6.87 15.24
CA VAL A 267 -32.43 -6.49 14.20
C VAL A 267 -33.15 -6.14 12.89
N MET A 268 -34.22 -6.87 12.55
CA MET A 268 -35.01 -6.57 11.34
C MET A 268 -35.77 -5.23 11.44
N GLN A 269 -36.33 -4.91 12.61
CA GLN A 269 -36.98 -3.60 12.84
C GLN A 269 -36.00 -2.44 12.74
N VAL A 270 -34.77 -2.62 13.23
CA VAL A 270 -33.70 -1.63 13.09
C VAL A 270 -33.29 -1.46 11.63
N ALA A 271 -33.17 -2.56 10.88
CA ALA A 271 -32.84 -2.49 9.47
C ALA A 271 -33.90 -1.76 8.63
N ASP A 272 -35.19 -2.03 8.89
CA ASP A 272 -36.32 -1.39 8.22
C ASP A 272 -36.39 0.12 8.51
N THR A 273 -36.26 0.50 9.78
CA THR A 273 -36.26 1.92 10.20
C THR A 273 -35.08 2.70 9.62
N LEU A 274 -33.88 2.11 9.56
CA LEU A 274 -32.71 2.73 8.93
C LEU A 274 -32.84 2.79 7.40
N LEU A 275 -33.41 1.79 6.75
CA LEU A 275 -33.66 1.83 5.29
C LEU A 275 -34.68 2.89 4.90
N MET A 276 -35.72 3.10 5.72
CA MET A 276 -36.67 4.19 5.53
C MET A 276 -36.02 5.58 5.61
N GLN A 277 -34.90 5.71 6.32
CA GLN A 277 -34.12 6.95 6.43
C GLN A 277 -33.07 7.09 5.31
N CYS A 278 -32.67 5.99 4.66
CA CYS A 278 -31.64 5.94 3.62
C CYS A 278 -32.17 6.09 2.17
N LYS A 279 -33.40 6.58 1.96
CA LYS A 279 -34.11 6.57 0.65
C LYS A 279 -33.36 7.15 -0.56
N LEU A 280 -32.30 7.93 -0.36
CA LEU A 280 -31.51 8.58 -1.43
C LEU A 280 -29.99 8.27 -1.35
N LEU A 281 -29.57 7.34 -0.50
CA LEU A 281 -28.16 7.02 -0.28
C LEU A 281 -27.82 5.64 -0.86
N ALA A 282 -26.70 5.55 -1.59
CA ALA A 282 -26.13 4.30 -2.08
C ALA A 282 -24.78 4.04 -1.40
N GLY A 283 -24.48 2.79 -1.06
CA GLY A 283 -23.20 2.43 -0.43
C GLY A 283 -23.27 1.15 0.40
N PRO A 284 -22.11 0.70 0.93
CA PRO A 284 -21.96 -0.63 1.53
C PRO A 284 -22.84 -0.87 2.76
N VAL A 285 -23.21 0.19 3.48
CA VAL A 285 -24.15 0.13 4.62
C VAL A 285 -25.57 -0.16 4.14
N VAL A 286 -26.00 0.51 3.06
CA VAL A 286 -27.34 0.34 2.47
C VAL A 286 -27.49 -1.03 1.82
N ASP A 287 -26.44 -1.54 1.19
CA ASP A 287 -26.42 -2.88 0.60
C ASP A 287 -26.55 -3.98 1.66
N VAL A 288 -25.86 -3.83 2.80
CA VAL A 288 -25.97 -4.77 3.93
C VAL A 288 -27.36 -4.70 4.55
N LEU A 289 -27.93 -3.51 4.77
CA LEU A 289 -29.29 -3.37 5.29
C LEU A 289 -30.34 -3.98 4.34
N ARG A 290 -30.16 -3.80 3.02
CA ARG A 290 -31.03 -4.41 2.00
C ARG A 290 -30.92 -5.94 2.03
N SER A 291 -29.71 -6.47 2.19
CA SER A 291 -29.47 -7.92 2.37
C SER A 291 -30.12 -8.47 3.64
N MET A 292 -30.18 -7.68 4.72
CA MET A 292 -30.91 -8.04 5.94
C MET A 292 -32.44 -8.11 5.73
N MET A 293 -33.01 -7.23 4.88
CA MET A 293 -34.45 -7.17 4.60
C MET A 293 -34.92 -8.11 3.49
N GLN A 294 -34.03 -8.49 2.56
CA GLN A 294 -34.36 -9.46 1.52
C GLN A 294 -34.54 -10.85 2.15
N SER A 295 -35.78 -11.18 2.47
CA SER A 295 -36.21 -12.53 2.85
C SER A 295 -35.62 -13.56 1.90
N GLY A 296 -34.62 -14.32 2.36
CA GLY A 296 -34.18 -15.69 2.01
C GLY A 296 -34.24 -16.25 0.55
N ALA A 297 -34.69 -15.50 -0.44
CA ALA A 297 -35.08 -16.00 -1.76
C ALA A 297 -34.34 -15.32 -2.91
N ALA A 298 -33.91 -14.06 -2.75
CA ALA A 298 -33.18 -13.34 -3.80
C ALA A 298 -31.72 -13.80 -3.93
N VAL A 299 -31.04 -14.05 -2.80
CA VAL A 299 -29.66 -14.57 -2.80
C VAL A 299 -29.58 -16.00 -3.38
N LYS A 300 -30.67 -16.77 -3.32
CA LYS A 300 -30.73 -18.10 -3.95
C LYS A 300 -30.84 -18.06 -5.47
N ARG A 301 -31.43 -17.01 -6.06
CA ARG A 301 -31.67 -16.96 -7.52
C ARG A 301 -30.44 -16.57 -8.35
N GLU A 302 -29.49 -15.82 -7.78
CA GLU A 302 -28.24 -15.47 -8.48
C GLU A 302 -27.14 -16.53 -8.35
N LEU A 303 -27.32 -17.54 -7.48
CA LEU A 303 -26.36 -18.62 -7.24
C LEU A 303 -26.74 -19.96 -7.92
N ASP A 304 -27.92 -20.06 -8.54
CA ASP A 304 -28.39 -21.29 -9.18
C ASP A 304 -28.10 -21.32 -10.70
N ILE A 305 -26.82 -21.18 -11.08
CA ILE A 305 -26.37 -21.92 -12.27
C ILE A 305 -26.18 -23.37 -11.81
N HIS A 306 -27.20 -24.19 -12.02
CA HIS A 306 -27.21 -25.59 -11.62
C HIS A 306 -26.30 -26.40 -12.55
N VAL A 307 -25.03 -26.58 -12.17
CA VAL A 307 -24.13 -27.51 -12.86
C VAL A 307 -24.43 -28.94 -12.36
N PRO A 308 -24.89 -29.87 -13.24
CA PRO A 308 -25.12 -31.27 -12.85
C PRO A 308 -23.81 -31.94 -12.37
N PRO A 309 -23.87 -32.91 -11.44
CA PRO A 309 -22.67 -33.55 -10.88
C PRO A 309 -21.85 -34.40 -11.89
N HIS A 310 -22.30 -34.52 -13.15
CA HIS A 310 -21.59 -35.19 -14.25
C HIS A 310 -21.91 -34.46 -15.57
N ALA A 311 -21.53 -33.19 -15.65
CA ALA A 311 -21.88 -32.36 -16.81
C ALA A 311 -20.97 -32.69 -17.99
N ASN A 312 -21.55 -32.82 -19.18
CA ASN A 312 -20.77 -33.07 -20.39
C ASN A 312 -19.91 -31.83 -20.74
N LYS A 313 -18.77 -32.04 -21.42
CA LYS A 313 -17.84 -30.99 -21.87
C LYS A 313 -18.56 -29.77 -22.46
N MET A 314 -19.55 -29.99 -23.34
CA MET A 314 -20.32 -28.93 -23.99
C MET A 314 -21.22 -28.13 -23.04
N GLN A 315 -21.73 -28.76 -21.98
CA GLN A 315 -22.57 -28.10 -20.98
C GLN A 315 -21.74 -27.20 -20.07
N LEU A 316 -20.51 -27.63 -19.73
CA LEU A 316 -19.57 -26.84 -18.94
C LEU A 316 -19.07 -25.63 -19.73
N ILE A 317 -18.77 -25.79 -21.02
CA ILE A 317 -18.39 -24.69 -21.92
C ILE A 317 -19.52 -23.67 -22.01
N ALA A 318 -20.76 -24.11 -22.28
CA ALA A 318 -21.92 -23.21 -22.35
C ALA A 318 -22.20 -22.48 -21.03
N ALA A 319 -21.99 -23.14 -19.88
CA ALA A 319 -22.16 -22.53 -18.57
C ALA A 319 -21.09 -21.47 -18.26
N LEU A 320 -19.85 -21.69 -18.72
CA LEU A 320 -18.75 -20.72 -18.59
C LEU A 320 -18.90 -19.55 -19.55
N GLU A 321 -19.34 -19.79 -20.80
CA GLU A 321 -19.59 -18.73 -21.79
C GLU A 321 -20.80 -17.86 -21.44
N ALA A 322 -21.80 -18.41 -20.75
CA ALA A 322 -22.97 -17.66 -20.27
C ALA A 322 -22.73 -16.94 -18.92
N ALA A 323 -21.60 -17.19 -18.26
CA ALA A 323 -21.30 -16.59 -16.96
C ALA A 323 -20.81 -15.15 -17.10
N SER A 324 -21.30 -14.26 -16.22
CA SER A 324 -20.79 -12.89 -16.10
C SER A 324 -19.48 -12.84 -15.28
N PRO A 325 -18.66 -11.79 -15.40
CA PRO A 325 -17.39 -11.66 -14.68
C PRO A 325 -17.52 -11.77 -13.15
N SER A 326 -18.64 -11.33 -12.58
CA SER A 326 -18.93 -11.41 -11.14
C SER A 326 -19.33 -12.82 -10.67
N THR A 327 -19.77 -13.69 -11.59
CA THR A 327 -20.24 -15.06 -11.28
C THR A 327 -19.24 -16.15 -11.66
N LEU A 328 -18.20 -15.80 -12.43
CA LEU A 328 -17.24 -16.74 -13.00
C LEU A 328 -16.39 -17.44 -11.92
N GLU A 329 -15.98 -16.72 -10.89
CA GLU A 329 -15.19 -17.29 -9.78
C GLU A 329 -15.97 -18.35 -8.99
N ALA A 330 -17.23 -18.05 -8.65
CA ALA A 330 -18.10 -18.97 -7.92
C ALA A 330 -18.43 -20.23 -8.75
N LEU A 331 -18.66 -20.05 -10.06
CA LEU A 331 -18.93 -21.15 -10.98
C LEU A 331 -17.67 -22.02 -11.22
N GLY A 332 -16.50 -21.40 -11.36
CA GLY A 332 -15.21 -22.08 -11.47
C GLY A 332 -14.93 -22.97 -10.26
N ASN A 333 -15.10 -22.43 -9.04
CA ASN A 333 -14.91 -23.19 -7.80
C ASN A 333 -15.87 -24.39 -7.69
N ARG A 334 -17.12 -24.24 -8.17
CA ARG A 334 -18.09 -25.36 -8.21
C ARG A 334 -17.70 -26.43 -9.22
N ILE A 335 -17.27 -26.05 -10.42
CA ILE A 335 -16.81 -27.01 -11.43
C ILE A 335 -15.60 -27.80 -10.90
N ILE A 336 -14.64 -27.11 -10.28
CA ILE A 336 -13.44 -27.74 -9.70
C ILE A 336 -13.81 -28.74 -8.59
N SER A 337 -14.82 -28.41 -7.77
CA SER A 337 -15.25 -29.28 -6.66
C SER A 337 -16.11 -30.47 -7.10
N SER A 338 -16.75 -30.41 -8.28
CA SER A 338 -17.80 -31.37 -8.67
C SER A 338 -17.46 -32.26 -9.86
N GLN A 339 -16.49 -31.88 -10.70
CA GLN A 339 -16.16 -32.62 -11.93
C GLN A 339 -14.76 -33.24 -11.87
N ASP A 340 -14.55 -34.27 -12.69
CA ASP A 340 -13.23 -34.89 -12.83
C ASP A 340 -12.20 -33.92 -13.42
N THR A 341 -10.99 -33.92 -12.86
CA THR A 341 -9.88 -33.03 -13.24
C THR A 341 -9.54 -33.11 -14.74
N ARG A 342 -9.70 -34.29 -15.36
CA ARG A 342 -9.46 -34.46 -16.80
C ARG A 342 -10.45 -33.68 -17.67
N VAL A 343 -11.73 -33.72 -17.30
CA VAL A 343 -12.80 -32.99 -18.02
C VAL A 343 -12.62 -31.48 -17.85
N ILE A 344 -12.21 -31.04 -16.66
CA ILE A 344 -11.95 -29.63 -16.37
C ILE A 344 -10.80 -29.09 -17.23
N VAL A 345 -9.68 -29.82 -17.29
CA VAL A 345 -8.53 -29.42 -18.12
C VAL A 345 -8.94 -29.36 -19.60
N ASP A 346 -9.68 -30.35 -20.10
CA ASP A 346 -10.15 -30.36 -21.49
C ASP A 346 -11.12 -29.20 -21.83
N VAL A 347 -11.91 -28.74 -20.86
CA VAL A 347 -12.81 -27.58 -21.01
C VAL A 347 -12.02 -26.27 -20.98
N ILE A 348 -11.11 -26.11 -20.03
CA ILE A 348 -10.28 -24.91 -19.89
C ILE A 348 -9.37 -24.75 -21.12
N THR A 349 -8.72 -25.82 -21.57
CA THR A 349 -7.88 -25.81 -22.78
C THR A 349 -8.70 -25.37 -23.99
N HIS A 350 -9.92 -25.89 -24.15
CA HIS A 350 -10.79 -25.53 -25.26
C HIS A 350 -11.23 -24.05 -25.24
N ILE A 351 -11.50 -23.49 -24.05
CA ILE A 351 -11.85 -22.07 -23.90
C ILE A 351 -10.62 -21.18 -24.16
N LEU A 352 -9.43 -21.58 -23.69
CA LEU A 352 -8.19 -20.84 -23.95
C LEU A 352 -7.80 -20.86 -25.42
N GLU A 353 -7.94 -22.00 -26.11
CA GLU A 353 -7.75 -22.11 -27.56
C GLU A 353 -8.70 -21.17 -28.31
N LYS A 354 -10.01 -21.21 -28.00
CA LYS A 354 -10.98 -20.28 -28.57
C LYS A 354 -10.68 -18.81 -28.26
N SER A 355 -10.14 -18.51 -27.08
CA SER A 355 -9.70 -17.16 -26.72
C SER A 355 -8.49 -16.71 -27.54
N GLN A 356 -7.53 -17.60 -27.80
CA GLN A 356 -6.36 -17.32 -28.64
C GLN A 356 -6.74 -17.16 -30.12
N ASP A 357 -7.76 -17.89 -30.56
CA ASP A 357 -8.36 -17.78 -31.91
C ASP A 357 -9.30 -16.55 -32.05
N GLY A 358 -9.31 -15.66 -31.05
CA GLY A 358 -10.08 -14.42 -31.07
C GLY A 358 -11.60 -14.59 -31.03
N HIS A 359 -12.13 -15.76 -30.66
CA HIS A 359 -13.58 -16.02 -30.68
C HIS A 359 -14.36 -15.29 -29.58
N TYR A 360 -13.69 -14.89 -28.50
CA TYR A 360 -14.26 -14.02 -27.46
C TYR A 360 -13.83 -12.55 -27.62
N GLU A 361 -12.92 -12.28 -28.57
CA GLU A 361 -12.64 -10.92 -29.01
C GLU A 361 -13.64 -10.55 -30.11
N CYS A 362 -14.79 -10.03 -29.72
CA CYS A 362 -15.65 -9.31 -30.67
C CYS A 362 -16.09 -7.96 -30.11
N LYS A 363 -15.68 -6.92 -30.87
CA LYS A 363 -16.43 -5.72 -31.28
C LYS A 363 -17.14 -4.88 -30.23
#